data_AF-A0A526YGY4-F1
#
_entry.id   AF-A0A526YGY4-F1
#
_cell.length_a   1.000
_cell.length_b   1.000
_cell.length_c   1.000
_cell.angle_alpha   90.00
_cell.angle_beta   90.00
_cell.angle_gamma   90.00
#
_symmetry.space_group_name_H-M   'P 1'
#
loop_
_entity.id
_entity.type
_entity.pdbx_description
1 polymer ?
#
loop_
_entity_poly.entity_id
_entity_poly.type
_entity_poly.pdbx_seq_one_letter_code
_entity_poly.pdbx_strand_id
1 'polypeptide(L)'
;SLARRSISSRSIAMDRDDEQAILDRNVYSRLSDVLVGKDAIAGPKGFKKGSKLSKDTLDEYPRSQWWQFAVENEKLQSELEALRGQYDDSKKALEQRFMDKVEKVQRGDEMPPGVMKMVKV
;
A
#
# COMPACT_ATOMS: atom_id res chain seq x y z
N SER A 1 4.84 29.63 -12.33
CA SER A 1 5.85 30.01 -11.30
C SER A 1 6.29 28.76 -10.55
N LEU A 2 7.58 28.62 -10.25
CA LEU A 2 8.16 27.44 -9.58
C LEU A 2 7.49 27.09 -8.24
N ALA A 3 7.01 28.11 -7.50
CA ALA A 3 6.30 27.93 -6.23
C ALA A 3 5.00 27.12 -6.38
N ARG A 4 4.20 27.35 -7.43
CA ARG A 4 2.96 26.57 -7.69
C ARG A 4 3.25 25.11 -8.04
N ARG A 5 4.35 24.86 -8.78
CA ARG A 5 4.89 23.51 -9.09
C ARG A 5 5.24 22.72 -7.83
N SER A 6 5.91 23.37 -6.87
CA SER A 6 6.33 22.75 -5.61
C SER A 6 5.16 22.42 -4.67
N ILE A 7 4.10 23.24 -4.67
CA ILE A 7 2.92 23.04 -3.84
C ILE A 7 2.04 21.92 -4.39
N SER A 8 1.82 21.90 -5.73
CA SER A 8 0.98 20.86 -6.36
C SER A 8 1.62 19.47 -6.26
N SER A 9 2.94 19.36 -6.45
CA SER A 9 3.65 18.08 -6.30
C SER A 9 3.65 17.59 -4.86
N ARG A 10 3.82 18.49 -3.88
CA ARG A 10 3.71 18.14 -2.46
C ARG A 10 2.32 17.62 -2.09
N SER A 11 1.26 18.27 -2.55
CA SER A 11 -0.11 17.79 -2.28
C SER A 11 -0.35 16.40 -2.85
N ILE A 12 0.06 16.15 -4.10
CA ILE A 12 -0.12 14.84 -4.73
C ILE A 12 0.65 13.74 -3.98
N ALA A 13 1.82 14.05 -3.43
CA ALA A 13 2.59 13.13 -2.61
C ALA A 13 1.93 12.83 -1.25
N MET A 14 1.38 13.86 -0.59
CA MET A 14 0.64 13.71 0.67
C MET A 14 -0.63 12.89 0.48
N ASP A 15 -1.45 13.18 -0.53
CA ASP A 15 -2.65 12.39 -0.84
C ASP A 15 -2.32 10.91 -1.01
N ARG A 16 -1.23 10.59 -1.74
CA ARG A 16 -0.79 9.21 -1.93
C ARG A 16 -0.29 8.58 -0.63
N ASP A 17 0.42 9.31 0.22
CA ASP A 17 0.85 8.78 1.52
C ASP A 17 -0.34 8.48 2.43
N ASP A 18 -1.35 9.35 2.47
CA ASP A 18 -2.56 9.16 3.26
C ASP A 18 -3.37 7.95 2.75
N GLU A 19 -3.57 7.85 1.42
CA GLU A 19 -4.22 6.67 0.81
C GLU A 19 -3.46 5.38 1.10
N GLN A 20 -2.13 5.38 0.99
CA GLN A 20 -1.28 4.22 1.31
C GLN A 20 -1.40 3.84 2.79
N ALA A 21 -1.37 4.81 3.70
CA ALA A 21 -1.47 4.56 5.14
C ALA A 21 -2.82 3.94 5.52
N ILE A 22 -3.91 4.38 4.89
CA ILE A 22 -5.24 3.79 5.09
C ILE A 22 -5.28 2.34 4.55
N LEU A 23 -4.75 2.11 3.35
CA LEU A 23 -4.66 0.79 2.75
C LEU A 23 -3.87 -0.17 3.66
N ASP A 24 -2.66 0.23 4.05
CA ASP A 24 -1.77 -0.55 4.92
C ASP A 24 -2.46 -0.89 6.24
N ARG A 25 -3.06 0.10 6.90
CA ARG A 25 -3.77 -0.11 8.16
C ARG A 25 -4.85 -1.18 8.03
N ASN A 26 -5.69 -1.10 7.01
CA ASN A 26 -6.79 -2.04 6.83
C ASN A 26 -6.29 -3.46 6.52
N VAL A 27 -5.31 -3.56 5.63
CA VAL A 27 -4.76 -4.85 5.18
C VAL A 27 -4.01 -5.54 6.31
N TYR A 28 -3.15 -4.82 7.04
CA TYR A 28 -2.40 -5.42 8.15
C TYR A 28 -3.31 -5.77 9.34
N SER A 29 -4.38 -5.02 9.58
CA SER A 29 -5.40 -5.41 10.56
C SER A 29 -6.01 -6.76 10.20
N ARG A 30 -6.47 -6.92 8.95
CA ARG A 30 -7.07 -8.16 8.49
C ARG A 30 -6.07 -9.33 8.46
N LEU A 31 -4.83 -9.06 8.05
CA LEU A 31 -3.76 -10.05 8.06
C LEU A 31 -3.51 -10.59 9.48
N SER A 32 -3.44 -9.69 10.47
CA SER A 32 -3.33 -10.08 11.88
C SER A 32 -4.51 -10.96 12.30
N ASP A 33 -5.74 -10.58 11.95
CA ASP A 33 -6.94 -11.33 12.36
C ASP A 33 -6.96 -12.76 11.79
N VAL A 34 -6.47 -12.95 10.56
CA VAL A 34 -6.36 -14.28 9.93
C VAL A 34 -5.25 -15.12 10.58
N LEU A 35 -4.12 -14.50 10.92
CA LEU A 35 -2.94 -15.17 11.46
C LEU A 35 -3.06 -15.53 12.94
N VAL A 36 -3.64 -14.66 13.77
CA VAL A 36 -3.71 -14.86 15.22
C VAL A 36 -4.49 -16.13 15.57
N GLY A 37 -3.93 -16.92 16.49
CA GLY A 37 -4.49 -18.19 16.95
C GLY A 37 -4.21 -19.37 16.02
N LYS A 38 -3.53 -19.16 14.88
CA LYS A 38 -3.12 -20.23 13.96
C LYS A 38 -1.72 -20.71 14.26
N ASP A 39 -1.45 -21.99 13.99
CA ASP A 39 -0.11 -22.55 14.06
C ASP A 39 0.62 -22.31 12.75
N ALA A 40 1.75 -21.60 12.81
CA ALA A 40 2.52 -21.25 11.62
C ALA A 40 3.65 -22.26 11.37
N ILE A 41 3.73 -22.75 10.13
CA ILE A 41 4.73 -23.72 9.68
C ILE A 41 5.97 -23.05 9.09
N ALA A 42 5.87 -21.78 8.73
CA ALA A 42 6.97 -20.93 8.29
C ALA A 42 6.77 -19.50 8.78
N GLY A 43 7.85 -18.71 8.79
CA GLY A 43 7.83 -17.33 9.25
C GLY A 43 9.17 -16.64 8.97
N PRO A 44 9.28 -15.36 9.36
CA PRO A 44 10.50 -14.57 9.20
C PRO A 44 11.69 -15.14 9.99
N LYS A 45 12.89 -14.62 9.68
CA LYS A 45 14.13 -15.08 10.31
C LYS A 45 14.02 -14.98 11.84
N GLY A 46 14.29 -16.09 12.52
CA GLY A 46 14.21 -16.19 13.98
C GLY A 46 12.86 -16.70 14.50
N PHE A 47 11.87 -16.89 13.64
CA PHE A 47 10.59 -17.50 14.03
C PHE A 47 10.73 -19.00 14.29
N LYS A 48 10.14 -19.46 15.40
CA LYS A 48 10.07 -20.88 15.74
C LYS A 48 8.89 -21.54 15.03
N LYS A 49 9.18 -22.38 14.03
CA LYS A 49 8.15 -23.13 13.30
C LYS A 49 7.30 -24.00 14.24
N GLY A 50 6.03 -24.15 13.92
CA GLY A 50 5.06 -24.94 14.67
C GLY A 50 4.56 -24.26 15.95
N SER A 51 4.86 -22.97 16.15
CA SER A 51 4.29 -22.21 17.27
C SER A 51 3.00 -21.50 16.85
N LYS A 52 2.07 -21.40 17.81
CA LYS A 52 0.87 -20.59 17.67
C LYS A 52 1.23 -19.11 17.56
N LEU A 53 0.68 -18.46 16.54
CA LEU A 53 0.79 -17.01 16.39
C LEU A 53 -0.12 -16.32 17.41
N SER A 54 0.45 -15.42 18.18
CA SER A 54 -0.26 -14.49 19.05
C SER A 54 -0.03 -13.06 18.56
N LYS A 55 -0.81 -12.11 19.06
CA LYS A 55 -0.60 -10.69 18.72
C LYS A 55 0.79 -10.22 19.16
N ASP A 56 1.22 -10.63 20.36
CA ASP A 56 2.55 -10.32 20.88
C ASP A 56 3.65 -10.90 19.97
N THR A 57 3.49 -12.15 19.52
CA THR A 57 4.44 -12.78 18.58
C THR A 57 4.50 -12.05 17.25
N LEU A 58 3.38 -11.54 16.73
CA LEU A 58 3.39 -10.76 15.50
C LEU A 58 4.09 -9.40 15.69
N ASP A 59 3.86 -8.75 16.83
CA ASP A 59 4.43 -7.43 17.16
C ASP A 59 5.96 -7.48 17.39
N GLU A 60 6.54 -8.67 17.60
CA GLU A 60 8.00 -8.88 17.59
C GLU A 60 8.64 -8.66 16.20
N TYR A 61 7.84 -8.74 15.13
CA TYR A 61 8.31 -8.59 13.75
C TYR A 61 7.76 -7.32 13.11
N PRO A 62 8.54 -6.66 12.24
CA PRO A 62 8.02 -5.60 11.39
C PRO A 62 6.81 -6.09 10.57
N ARG A 63 5.75 -5.30 10.46
CA ARG A 63 4.53 -5.66 9.72
C ARG A 63 4.79 -6.15 8.30
N SER A 64 5.79 -5.59 7.62
CA SER A 64 6.20 -6.03 6.28
C SER A 64 6.62 -7.50 6.22
N GLN A 65 7.06 -8.07 7.33
CA GLN A 65 7.47 -9.47 7.46
C GLN A 65 6.30 -10.40 7.79
N TRP A 66 5.12 -9.88 8.16
CA TRP A 66 3.97 -10.74 8.49
C TRP A 66 3.51 -11.60 7.32
N TRP A 67 3.77 -11.16 6.08
CA TRP A 67 3.51 -11.93 4.86
C TRP A 67 4.40 -13.17 4.70
N GLN A 68 5.45 -13.31 5.52
CA GLN A 68 6.34 -14.47 5.51
C GLN A 68 5.79 -15.62 6.36
N PHE A 69 4.76 -15.36 7.18
CA PHE A 69 4.08 -16.42 7.91
C PHE A 69 3.27 -17.28 6.95
N ALA A 70 3.41 -18.60 7.09
CA ALA A 70 2.62 -19.58 6.37
C ALA A 70 1.93 -20.51 7.36
N VAL A 71 0.70 -20.92 7.03
CA VAL A 71 -0.11 -21.83 7.85
C VAL A 71 -0.33 -23.14 7.10
N GLU A 72 -0.51 -24.23 7.83
CA GLU A 72 -0.72 -25.56 7.22
C GLU A 72 -2.10 -25.70 6.55
N ASN A 73 -3.09 -24.97 7.05
CA ASN A 73 -4.45 -25.06 6.53
C ASN A 73 -4.55 -24.42 5.13
N GLU A 74 -4.78 -25.24 4.10
CA GLU A 74 -4.88 -24.80 2.70
C GLU A 74 -5.90 -23.69 2.47
N LYS A 75 -7.05 -23.72 3.15
CA LYS A 75 -8.08 -22.69 2.98
C LYS A 75 -7.61 -21.35 3.53
N LEU A 76 -6.98 -21.35 4.71
CA LEU A 76 -6.42 -20.13 5.30
C LEU A 76 -5.22 -19.62 4.48
N GLN A 77 -4.38 -20.52 3.98
CA GLN A 77 -3.25 -20.17 3.13
C GLN A 77 -3.73 -19.50 1.83
N SER A 78 -4.77 -20.03 1.20
CA SER A 78 -5.40 -19.42 0.02
C SER A 78 -6.02 -18.05 0.34
N GLU A 79 -6.62 -17.87 1.53
CA GLU A 79 -7.12 -16.57 1.97
C GLU A 79 -5.97 -15.55 2.15
N LEU A 80 -4.84 -15.95 2.73
CA LEU A 80 -3.65 -15.10 2.88
C LEU A 80 -3.08 -14.68 1.54
N GLU A 81 -3.00 -15.60 0.57
CA GLU A 81 -2.55 -15.31 -0.80
C GLU A 81 -3.51 -14.36 -1.52
N ALA A 82 -4.82 -14.57 -1.40
CA ALA A 82 -5.82 -13.68 -1.97
C ALA A 82 -5.76 -12.27 -1.36
N LEU A 83 -5.59 -12.18 -0.04
CA LEU A 83 -5.41 -10.90 0.66
C LEU A 83 -4.15 -10.19 0.20
N ARG A 84 -3.05 -10.94 0.01
CA ARG A 84 -1.79 -10.38 -0.51
C ARG A 84 -1.94 -9.86 -1.93
N GLY A 85 -2.60 -10.61 -2.81
CA GLY A 85 -2.88 -10.19 -4.18
C GLY A 85 -3.71 -8.90 -4.23
N GLN A 86 -4.79 -8.83 -3.46
CA GLN A 86 -5.62 -7.62 -3.35
C GLN A 86 -4.82 -6.41 -2.88
N TYR A 87 -3.91 -6.60 -1.93
CA TYR A 87 -3.03 -5.53 -1.45
C TYR A 87 -2.07 -5.05 -2.53
N ASP A 88 -1.39 -5.97 -3.22
CA ASP A 88 -0.42 -5.63 -4.27
C ASP A 88 -1.12 -4.93 -5.45
N ASP A 89 -2.32 -5.39 -5.84
CA ASP A 89 -3.14 -4.74 -6.89
C ASP A 89 -3.58 -3.33 -6.48
N SER A 90 -4.06 -3.17 -5.24
CA SER A 90 -4.49 -1.86 -4.73
C SER A 90 -3.34 -0.87 -4.66
N LYS A 91 -2.17 -1.34 -4.23
CA LYS A 91 -0.94 -0.53 -4.18
C LYS A 91 -0.51 -0.10 -5.58
N LYS A 92 -0.51 -1.02 -6.54
CA LYS A 92 -0.18 -0.72 -7.94
C LYS A 92 -1.15 0.30 -8.54
N ALA A 93 -2.45 0.16 -8.28
CA ALA A 93 -3.45 1.12 -8.74
C ALA A 93 -3.28 2.51 -8.10
N LEU A 94 -2.86 2.59 -6.85
CA LEU A 94 -2.52 3.85 -6.19
C LEU A 94 -1.29 4.52 -6.84
N GLU A 95 -0.23 3.75 -7.08
CA GLU A 95 1.00 4.23 -7.74
C GLU A 95 0.72 4.73 -9.16
N GLN A 96 -0.09 4.02 -9.95
CA GLN A 96 -0.47 4.45 -11.30
C GLN A 96 -1.22 5.78 -11.29
N ARG A 97 -2.24 5.92 -10.42
CA ARG A 97 -3.01 7.17 -10.29
C ARG A 97 -2.12 8.34 -9.87
N PHE A 98 -1.12 8.08 -9.01
CA PHE A 98 -0.13 9.08 -8.62
C PHE A 98 0.73 9.51 -9.82
N MET A 99 1.27 8.57 -10.59
CA MET A 99 2.08 8.88 -11.77
C MET A 99 1.28 9.66 -12.83
N ASP A 100 0.04 9.27 -13.08
CA ASP A 100 -0.86 9.98 -14.00
C ASP A 100 -1.12 11.44 -13.57
N LYS A 101 -1.30 11.67 -12.26
CA LYS A 101 -1.46 13.03 -11.70
C LYS A 101 -0.17 13.84 -11.86
N VAL A 102 0.98 13.26 -11.55
CA VAL A 102 2.29 13.91 -11.68
C VAL A 102 2.56 14.31 -13.13
N GLU A 103 2.35 13.40 -14.09
CA GLU A 103 2.55 13.67 -15.51
C GLU A 103 1.64 14.81 -16.01
N LYS A 104 0.37 14.83 -15.61
CA LYS A 104 -0.57 15.90 -15.99
C LYS A 104 -0.14 17.27 -15.47
N VAL A 105 0.37 17.36 -14.23
CA VAL A 105 0.89 18.61 -13.67
C VAL A 105 2.15 19.07 -14.41
N GLN A 106 3.02 18.15 -14.81
CA GLN A 106 4.21 18.48 -15.60
C GLN A 106 3.85 18.99 -17.00
N ARG A 107 2.95 18.30 -17.72
CA ARG A 107 2.52 18.67 -19.08
C ARG A 107 1.66 19.94 -19.13
N GLY A 108 0.80 20.19 -18.14
CA GLY A 108 -0.05 21.39 -18.10
C GLY A 108 0.74 22.71 -17.92
N ASP A 109 2.00 22.61 -17.47
CA ASP A 109 2.94 23.73 -17.34
C ASP A 109 3.72 24.00 -18.64
N GLU A 110 3.72 23.05 -19.59
CA GLU A 110 4.25 23.18 -20.96
C GLU A 110 3.17 23.61 -21.96
N MET A 111 2.32 24.57 -21.61
CA MET A 111 1.49 25.22 -22.65
C MET A 111 2.42 25.96 -23.62
N PRO A 112 2.37 25.67 -24.94
CA PRO A 112 3.12 26.45 -25.93
C PRO A 112 2.73 27.92 -25.80
N PRO A 113 3.68 28.87 -25.92
CA PRO A 113 3.37 30.29 -25.88
C PRO A 113 2.47 30.64 -27.08
N GLY A 114 1.15 30.65 -26.86
CA GLY A 114 0.17 30.90 -27.92
C GLY A 114 -1.29 30.56 -27.61
N VAL A 115 -1.61 29.84 -26.53
CA VAL A 115 -3.00 29.47 -26.24
C VAL A 115 -3.68 30.53 -25.35
N MET A 116 -4.38 31.49 -25.97
CA MET A 116 -5.36 32.33 -25.28
C MET A 116 -6.44 31.43 -24.68
N LYS A 117 -6.58 31.44 -23.35
CA LYS A 117 -7.65 30.73 -22.66
C LYS A 117 -8.91 31.59 -22.71
N MET A 118 -9.86 31.24 -23.58
CA MET A 118 -11.22 31.81 -23.51
C MET A 118 -11.85 31.38 -22.17
N VAL A 119 -12.09 32.35 -21.30
CA VAL A 119 -12.95 32.16 -20.13
C VAL A 119 -14.37 32.37 -20.61
N LYS A 120 -15.21 31.33 -20.56
CA LYS A 120 -16.65 31.51 -20.79
C LYS A 120 -17.30 31.75 -19.43
N VAL A 121 -18.05 32.86 -19.37
CA VAL A 121 -18.86 33.33 -18.23
C VAL A 121 -19.98 32.34 -17.94
#